data_AF-A0A453MHU1-F1
#
_entry.id   AF-A0A453MHU1-F1
#
_cell.length_a   1.000
_cell.length_b   1.000
_cell.length_c   1.000
_cell.angle_alpha   90.00
_cell.angle_beta   90.00
_cell.angle_gamma   90.00
#
_symmetry.space_group_name_H-M   'P 1'
#
loop_
_entity.id
_entity.type
_entity.pdbx_description
1 polymer ?
#
loop_
_entity_poly.entity_id
_entity_poly.type
_entity_poly.pdbx_seq_one_letter_code
_entity_poly.pdbx_strand_id
1 'polypeptide(L)' 'QANTLRLYLTCIRNTLEAAMCLQNFPCQEVERHNKPEVELK' A
#
# COMPACT_ATOMS: atom_id res chain seq x y z
N GLN A 1 -15.75 4.13 28.98
CA GLN A 1 -15.62 2.99 28.04
C GLN A 1 -14.40 3.23 27.16
N ALA A 2 -13.45 2.30 27.12
CA ALA A 2 -12.27 2.42 26.27
C ALA A 2 -12.67 2.26 24.81
N ASN A 3 -12.55 3.32 24.01
CA ASN A 3 -12.99 3.34 22.62
C ASN A 3 -11.90 2.75 21.71
N THR A 4 -11.67 1.44 21.83
CA THR A 4 -10.66 0.67 21.07
C THR A 4 -10.89 0.75 19.56
N LEU A 5 -12.14 0.87 19.11
CA LEU A 5 -12.51 1.02 17.71
C LEU A 5 -11.89 2.27 17.08
N ARG A 6 -11.91 3.41 17.80
CA ARG A 6 -11.31 4.66 17.30
C ARG A 6 -9.80 4.50 17.07
N LEU A 7 -9.09 3.86 18.00
CA LEU A 7 -7.64 3.64 17.89
C LEU A 7 -7.31 2.70 16.72
N TYR A 8 -8.07 1.62 16.56
CA TYR A 8 -7.92 0.67 15.45
C TYR A 8 -8.09 1.35 14.09
N LEU A 9 -9.17 2.10 13.90
CA LEU A 9 -9.44 2.81 12.64
C LEU A 9 -8.42 3.92 12.35
N THR A 10 -7.93 4.61 13.39
CA THR A 10 -6.88 5.62 13.25
C THR A 10 -5.56 4.98 12.81
N CYS A 11 -5.19 3.84 13.42
CA CYS A 11 -4.00 3.09 13.04
C CYS A 11 -4.06 2.65 11.58
N ILE A 12 -5.19 2.08 11.14
CA ILE A 12 -5.41 1.65 9.75
C ILE A 12 -5.25 2.85 8.80
N ARG A 13 -5.92 3.96 9.09
CA ARG A 13 -5.84 5.18 8.28
C ARG A 13 -4.40 5.64 8.10
N ASN A 14 -3.68 5.83 9.20
CA ASN A 14 -2.31 6.33 9.16
C ASN A 14 -1.39 5.37 8.38
N THR A 15 -1.60 4.07 8.53
CA THR A 15 -0.82 3.04 7.82
C THR A 15 -1.09 3.08 6.31
N LEU A 16 -2.35 3.18 5.91
CA LEU A 16 -2.73 3.27 4.50
C LEU A 16 -2.22 4.58 3.88
N GLU A 17 -2.35 5.71 4.58
CA GLU A 17 -1.84 7.01 4.12
C GLU A 17 -0.32 6.97 3.89
N ALA A 18 0.44 6.34 4.80
CA ALA A 18 1.88 6.16 4.64
C ALA A 18 2.24 5.17 3.50
N ALA A 19 1.42 4.14 3.26
CA ALA A 19 1.65 3.15 2.21
C ALA A 19 1.27 3.67 0.80
N MET A 20 0.36 4.63 0.70
CA MET A 20 -0.11 5.23 -0.57
C MET A 20 0.89 6.23 -1.19
N CYS A 21 2.19 5.90 -1.15
CA CYS A 21 3.26 6.64 -1.81
C CYS A 21 3.72 5.93 -3.11
N LEU A 22 2.75 5.48 -3.92
CA LEU A 22 3.00 4.73 -5.15
C LEU A 22 3.48 5.65 -6.28
N GLN A 23 4.38 5.14 -7.11
CA GLN A 23 4.90 5.82 -8.29
C GLN A 23 4.96 4.86 -9.47
N ASN A 24 5.05 5.41 -10.68
CA ASN A 24 5.22 4.61 -11.88
C ASN A 24 6.57 3.87 -11.83
N PHE A 25 6.55 2.55 -11.95
CA PHE A 25 7.72 1.69 -11.88
C PHE A 25 7.63 0.60 -12.97
N PRO A 26 8.50 0.65 -14.01
CA PRO A 26 8.51 -0.36 -15.06
C PRO A 26 8.81 -1.76 -14.51
N CYS A 27 8.21 -2.78 -15.12
CA CYS A 27 8.40 -4.18 -14.73
C CYS A 27 9.87 -4.60 -14.88
N GLN A 28 10.42 -5.26 -13.86
CA GLN A 28 11.83 -5.69 -13.87
C GLN A 28 12.06 -7.06 -14.53
N GLU A 29 11.02 -7.88 -14.71
CA GLU A 29 11.15 -9.23 -15.29
C GLU A 29 10.88 -9.27 -16.80
N VAL A 30 9.95 -8.44 -17.27
CA VAL A 30 9.53 -8.40 -18.68
C VAL A 30 9.66 -6.98 -19.20
N GLU A 31 10.52 -6.83 -20.19
CA GLU A 31 10.74 -5.58 -20.91
C GLU A 31 9.43 -4.99 -21.45
N ARG A 32 9.34 -3.65 -21.43
CA ARG A 32 8.21 -2.86 -21.94
C ARG A 32 6.86 -3.13 -21.27
N HIS A 33 6.84 -3.83 -20.15
CA HIS A 33 5.65 -4.05 -19.34
C HIS A 33 5.67 -3.14 -18.10
N ASN A 34 4.49 -2.86 -17.56
CA ASN A 34 4.32 -2.15 -16.30
C ASN A 34 3.21 -2.84 -15.53
N LYS A 35 3.62 -3.71 -14.60
CA LYS A 35 2.75 -4.58 -13.82
C LYS A 35 2.89 -4.22 -12.35
N PRO A 36 1.84 -4.40 -11.52
CA PRO A 36 1.94 -4.17 -10.09
C PRO A 36 2.95 -5.15 -9.46
N GLU A 37 4.09 -4.63 -9.03
CA GLU A 37 5.19 -5.42 -8.46
C GLU A 37 4.79 -6.27 -7.24
N VAL A 38 3.79 -5.82 -6.48
CA VAL A 38 3.29 -6.55 -5.31
C VAL A 38 2.58 -7.87 -5.68
N GLU A 39 2.04 -7.98 -6.90
CA GLU A 39 1.32 -9.17 -7.40
C GLU A 39 2.23 -10.13 -8.18
N LEU A 40 3.49 -9.76 -8.43
CA LEU A 40 4.47 -10.61 -9.12
C LEU A 40 5.16 -11.61 -8.18
N LYS A 41 4.88 -11.54 -6.87
CA LYS A 41 5.37 -12.46 -5.84
C LYS A 41 4.34 -13.49 -5.44
#